data_AF-L1MEI9-F1
#
_entry.id   AF-L1MEI9-F1
#
_cell.length_a   1.000
_cell.length_b   1.000
_cell.length_c   1.000
_cell.angle_alpha   90.00
_cell.angle_beta   90.00
_cell.angle_gamma   90.00
#
_symmetry.space_group_name_H-M   'P 1'
#
loop_
_entity.id
_entity.type
_entity.pdbx_description
1 polymer ?
#
loop_
_entity_poly.entity_id
_entity_poly.type
_entity_poly.pdbx_seq_one_letter_code
_entity_poly.pdbx_strand_id
1 'polypeptide(L)'
;MIYPVFLKTILRTTNTEGEHDEIRYEGRAMAALRENGTWSVRYTDAENHGQTAIQGADLWVSVSRDGDTKSRLLFRVGDLLESIYKTPQGEFAMSTQTTFLHQEVTEAQAEVQVHYELYLSGSLVTTNELTLTWSPLPTK
;
A
#
# COMPACT_ATOMS: atom_id res chain seq x y z
N MET A 1 -1.14 -20.16 -4.79
CA MET A 1 -1.58 -20.07 -6.21
C MET A 1 -1.49 -18.62 -6.67
N ILE A 2 -1.15 -18.34 -7.94
CA ILE A 2 -1.18 -16.97 -8.51
C ILE A 2 -2.40 -16.87 -9.43
N TYR A 3 -3.22 -15.83 -9.29
CA TYR A 3 -4.47 -15.67 -10.03
C TYR A 3 -4.77 -14.19 -10.33
N PRO A 4 -5.47 -13.90 -11.44
CA PRO A 4 -5.82 -12.52 -11.79
C PRO A 4 -7.01 -12.01 -10.97
N VAL A 5 -6.97 -10.73 -10.61
CA VAL A 5 -7.99 -10.06 -9.78
C VAL A 5 -8.29 -8.66 -10.30
N PHE A 6 -9.43 -8.11 -9.89
CA PHE A 6 -9.71 -6.68 -10.01
C PHE A 6 -9.36 -6.01 -8.68
N LEU A 7 -8.40 -5.09 -8.73
CA LEU A 7 -7.86 -4.34 -7.59
C LEU A 7 -8.53 -2.98 -7.50
N LYS A 8 -8.86 -2.56 -6.27
CA LYS A 8 -9.19 -1.17 -5.96
C LYS A 8 -8.33 -0.71 -4.78
N THR A 9 -7.77 0.49 -4.88
CA THR A 9 -7.13 1.17 -3.76
C THR A 9 -7.77 2.53 -3.55
N ILE A 10 -7.88 2.93 -2.29
CA ILE A 10 -8.25 4.29 -1.90
C ILE A 10 -7.26 4.70 -0.82
N LEU A 11 -6.50 5.75 -1.08
CA LEU A 11 -5.66 6.42 -0.11
C LEU A 11 -6.30 7.75 0.23
N ARG A 12 -6.71 7.93 1.48
CA ARG A 12 -7.15 9.21 2.02
C ARG A 12 -6.03 9.79 2.84
N THR A 13 -5.74 11.06 2.62
CA THR A 13 -4.65 11.78 3.26
C THR A 13 -5.20 13.03 3.90
N THR A 14 -4.81 13.31 5.14
CA THR A 14 -5.09 14.59 5.80
C THR A 14 -3.77 15.22 6.20
N ASN A 15 -3.51 16.43 5.73
CA ASN A 15 -2.31 17.17 6.11
C ASN A 15 -2.45 17.84 7.49
N THR A 16 -1.38 18.48 7.97
CA THR A 16 -1.35 19.15 9.28
C THR A 16 -2.29 20.36 9.40
N GLU A 17 -2.75 20.91 8.27
CA GLU A 17 -3.71 22.02 8.23
C GLU A 17 -5.17 21.54 8.17
N GLY A 18 -5.38 20.21 8.11
CA GLY A 18 -6.70 19.59 8.00
C GLY A 18 -7.23 19.51 6.57
N GLU A 19 -6.42 19.82 5.56
CA GLU A 19 -6.81 19.62 4.16
C GLU A 19 -6.79 18.13 3.83
N HIS A 20 -7.78 17.71 3.04
CA HIS A 20 -7.99 16.32 2.66
C HIS A 20 -7.69 16.10 1.18
N ASP A 21 -7.02 14.99 0.88
CA ASP A 21 -6.80 14.49 -0.48
C ASP A 21 -7.20 13.01 -0.57
N GLU A 22 -7.59 12.57 -1.76
CA GLU A 22 -7.99 11.18 -2.02
C GLU A 22 -7.43 10.70 -3.36
N ILE A 23 -6.61 9.64 -3.31
CA ILE A 23 -6.07 8.99 -4.50
C ILE A 23 -6.74 7.63 -4.65
N ARG A 24 -7.23 7.35 -5.86
CA ARG A 24 -7.89 6.08 -6.20
C ARG A 24 -7.19 5.38 -7.34
N TYR A 25 -7.04 4.07 -7.22
CA TYR A 25 -6.64 3.19 -8.32
C TYR A 25 -7.66 2.09 -8.50
N GLU A 26 -8.05 1.81 -9.73
CA GLU A 26 -8.81 0.61 -10.08
C GLU A 26 -8.19 -0.05 -11.31
N GLY A 27 -7.96 -1.37 -11.24
CA GLY A 27 -7.29 -2.04 -12.35
C GLY A 27 -7.11 -3.54 -12.18
N ARG A 28 -6.62 -4.17 -13.24
CA ARG A 28 -6.25 -5.59 -13.20
C ARG A 28 -4.93 -5.76 -12.45
N ALA A 29 -4.89 -6.75 -11.56
CA ALA A 29 -3.70 -7.12 -10.83
C ALA A 29 -3.52 -8.65 -10.79
N MET A 30 -2.34 -9.09 -10.37
CA MET A 30 -2.05 -10.50 -10.09
C MET A 30 -1.95 -10.67 -8.58
N ALA A 31 -2.83 -11.48 -8.00
CA ALA A 31 -2.80 -11.84 -6.59
C ALA A 31 -2.14 -13.21 -6.40
N ALA A 32 -1.54 -13.42 -5.24
CA ALA A 32 -1.07 -14.71 -4.79
C ALA A 32 -1.39 -14.88 -3.31
N LEU A 33 -2.07 -15.98 -2.98
CA LEU A 33 -2.28 -16.43 -1.61
C LEU A 33 -1.47 -17.72 -1.39
N ARG A 34 -0.78 -17.79 -0.25
CA ARG A 34 0.09 -18.91 0.14
C ARG A 34 -0.45 -19.57 1.41
N GLU A 35 -0.19 -20.86 1.57
CA GLU A 35 -0.68 -21.68 2.70
C GLU A 35 -0.18 -21.18 4.06
N ASN A 36 0.96 -20.48 4.09
CA ASN A 36 1.52 -19.88 5.30
C ASN A 36 0.86 -18.54 5.71
N GLY A 37 -0.29 -18.19 5.10
CA GLY A 37 -1.02 -16.95 5.38
C GLY A 37 -0.41 -15.69 4.75
N THR A 38 0.68 -15.81 3.99
CA THR A 38 1.23 -14.67 3.26
C THR A 38 0.50 -14.45 1.94
N TRP A 39 0.30 -13.19 1.61
CA TRP A 39 -0.37 -12.78 0.38
C TRP A 39 0.40 -11.68 -0.33
N SER A 40 0.16 -11.54 -1.64
CA SER A 40 0.71 -10.44 -2.43
C SER A 40 -0.21 -10.10 -3.58
N VAL A 41 -0.37 -8.82 -3.89
CA VAL A 41 -1.00 -8.31 -5.10
C VAL A 41 -0.04 -7.39 -5.83
N ARG A 42 0.08 -7.55 -7.14
CA ARG A 42 0.97 -6.74 -7.98
C ARG A 42 0.25 -6.25 -9.22
N TYR A 43 0.48 -5.00 -9.57
CA TYR A 43 -0.07 -4.38 -10.77
C TYR A 43 0.98 -3.51 -11.47
N THR A 44 0.75 -3.25 -12.75
CA THR A 44 1.50 -2.24 -13.50
C THR A 44 1.02 -0.86 -13.07
N ASP A 45 1.95 -0.09 -12.51
CA ASP A 45 1.72 1.30 -12.09
C ASP A 45 2.15 2.21 -13.25
N ALA A 46 1.20 2.55 -14.11
CA ALA A 46 1.46 3.33 -15.32
C ALA A 46 1.93 4.76 -14.99
N GLU A 47 1.41 5.36 -13.92
CA GLU A 47 1.80 6.70 -13.47
C GLU A 47 3.24 6.71 -12.95
N ASN A 48 3.67 5.62 -12.32
CA ASN A 48 5.05 5.45 -11.88
C ASN A 48 5.98 4.88 -12.96
N HIS A 49 5.48 4.64 -14.18
CA HIS A 49 6.20 3.95 -15.25
C HIS A 49 6.85 2.62 -14.80
N GLY A 50 6.14 1.84 -13.98
CA GLY A 50 6.71 0.65 -13.37
C GLY A 50 5.71 -0.31 -12.75
N GLN A 51 6.06 -0.88 -11.60
CA GLN A 51 5.26 -1.86 -10.88
C GLN A 51 5.08 -1.45 -9.42
N THR A 52 3.88 -1.69 -8.91
CA THR A 52 3.59 -1.61 -7.49
C THR A 52 3.20 -2.99 -6.97
N ALA A 53 3.83 -3.39 -5.87
CA ALA A 53 3.58 -4.64 -5.18
C ALA A 53 3.16 -4.36 -3.75
N ILE A 54 2.00 -4.89 -3.37
CA ILE A 54 1.49 -4.87 -2.01
C ILE A 54 1.51 -6.31 -1.50
N GLN A 55 2.00 -6.53 -0.30
CA GLN A 55 2.10 -7.86 0.27
C GLN A 55 1.94 -7.77 1.78
N GLY A 56 1.50 -8.86 2.38
CA GLY A 56 1.30 -8.90 3.82
C GLY A 56 1.28 -10.30 4.39
N ALA A 57 1.30 -10.34 5.70
CA ALA A 57 0.99 -11.49 6.54
C ALA A 57 0.37 -10.96 7.83
N ASP A 58 -0.12 -11.85 8.70
CA ASP A 58 -0.88 -11.56 9.93
C ASP A 58 -0.65 -10.17 10.59
N LEU A 59 0.60 -9.80 10.86
CA LEU A 59 0.92 -8.57 11.61
C LEU A 59 1.61 -7.47 10.80
N TRP A 60 1.71 -7.61 9.48
CA TRP A 60 2.42 -6.62 8.66
C TRP A 60 1.88 -6.53 7.23
N VAL A 61 2.00 -5.32 6.67
CA VAL A 61 1.77 -5.04 5.25
C VAL A 61 2.96 -4.26 4.72
N SER A 62 3.36 -4.49 3.48
CA SER A 62 4.37 -3.66 2.82
C SER A 62 3.90 -3.24 1.43
N VAL A 63 4.16 -1.99 1.09
CA VAL A 63 3.92 -1.43 -0.25
C VAL A 63 5.29 -1.11 -0.84
N SER A 64 5.61 -1.75 -1.97
CA SER A 64 6.83 -1.50 -2.72
C SER A 64 6.47 -0.91 -4.08
N ARG A 65 7.08 0.22 -4.42
CA ARG A 65 6.99 0.84 -5.75
C ARG A 65 8.36 0.71 -6.41
N ASP A 66 8.37 0.27 -7.66
CA ASP A 66 9.56 0.25 -8.50
C ASP A 66 9.20 0.87 -9.85
N GLY A 67 9.90 1.92 -10.25
CA GLY A 67 9.61 2.76 -11.42
C GLY A 67 10.39 4.06 -11.32
N ASP A 68 9.81 5.16 -11.77
CA ASP A 68 10.37 6.50 -11.60
C ASP A 68 10.53 6.86 -10.13
N THR A 69 9.52 6.53 -9.33
CA THR A 69 9.60 6.50 -7.87
C THR A 69 9.92 5.08 -7.40
N LYS A 70 10.91 4.97 -6.51
CA LYS A 70 11.22 3.72 -5.81
C LYS A 70 11.09 3.91 -4.30
N SER A 71 10.34 3.03 -3.67
CA SER A 71 10.19 3.02 -2.21
C SER A 71 9.72 1.67 -1.71
N ARG A 72 9.94 1.42 -0.43
CA ARG A 72 9.37 0.29 0.30
C ARG A 72 8.89 0.78 1.64
N LEU A 73 7.58 0.86 1.80
CA LEU A 73 6.93 1.12 3.08
C LEU A 73 6.61 -0.21 3.73
N LEU A 74 6.91 -0.34 5.02
CA LEU A 74 6.53 -1.47 5.85
C LEU A 74 5.65 -0.93 6.98
N PHE A 75 4.51 -1.57 7.17
CA PHE A 75 3.50 -1.20 8.14
C PHE A 75 3.37 -2.32 9.17
N ARG A 76 3.55 -1.95 10.44
CA ARG A 76 3.38 -2.83 11.60
C ARG A 76 2.94 -1.96 12.76
N VAL A 77 1.79 -2.30 13.35
CA VAL A 77 1.15 -1.49 14.40
C VAL A 77 2.12 -1.26 15.55
N GLY A 78 2.27 0.00 15.95
CA GLY A 78 3.15 0.43 17.04
C GLY A 78 4.60 0.73 16.63
N ASP A 79 5.05 0.26 15.47
CA ASP A 79 6.41 0.53 14.98
C ASP A 79 6.47 1.87 14.22
N LEU A 80 7.55 2.62 14.43
CA LEU A 80 7.99 3.73 13.58
C LEU A 80 9.10 3.20 12.66
N LEU A 81 8.79 3.06 11.37
CA LEU A 81 9.69 2.41 10.41
C LEU A 81 10.20 3.41 9.37
N GLU A 82 11.52 3.48 9.24
CA GLU A 82 12.20 4.33 8.27
C GLU A 82 12.17 3.71 6.86
N SER A 83 12.09 4.58 5.86
CA SER A 83 12.15 4.21 4.45
C SER A 83 12.79 5.32 3.63
N ILE A 84 13.32 4.97 2.47
CA ILE A 84 13.85 5.94 1.51
C ILE A 84 12.88 6.02 0.33
N TYR A 85 12.46 7.25 0.03
CA TYR A 85 11.70 7.57 -1.16
C TYR A 85 12.66 8.13 -2.22
N LYS A 86 12.85 7.40 -3.30
CA LYS A 86 13.72 7.79 -4.40
C LYS A 86 12.88 8.29 -5.55
N THR A 87 13.14 9.49 -6.02
CA THR A 87 12.57 10.06 -7.24
C THR A 87 13.69 10.46 -8.19
N PRO A 88 13.40 10.82 -9.46
CA PRO A 88 14.42 11.32 -10.37
C PRO A 88 15.10 12.62 -9.89
N GLN A 89 14.46 13.36 -8.97
CA GLN A 89 14.96 14.63 -8.45
C GLN A 89 15.83 14.46 -7.18
N GLY A 90 15.81 13.29 -6.55
CA GLY A 90 16.60 13.04 -5.34
C GLY A 90 16.01 11.95 -4.45
N GLU A 91 16.64 11.75 -3.30
CA GLU A 91 16.20 10.80 -2.29
C GLU A 91 15.77 11.54 -1.03
N PHE A 92 14.67 11.08 -0.43
CA PHE A 92 14.12 11.64 0.79
C PHE A 92 13.98 10.54 1.84
N ALA A 93 14.44 10.81 3.05
CA ALA A 93 14.19 9.95 4.19
C ALA A 93 12.79 10.21 4.72
N MET A 94 12.03 9.13 4.90
CA MET A 94 10.67 9.17 5.45
C MET A 94 10.56 8.15 6.57
N SER A 95 9.62 8.36 7.48
CA SER A 95 9.21 7.31 8.41
C SER A 95 7.70 7.23 8.51
N THR A 96 7.19 6.03 8.78
CA THR A 96 5.76 5.78 8.96
C THR A 96 5.49 5.18 10.32
N GLN A 97 4.57 5.77 11.08
CA GLN A 97 4.06 5.19 12.31
C GLN A 97 2.71 4.56 12.02
N THR A 98 2.62 3.23 12.12
CA THR A 98 1.36 2.52 11.85
C THR A 98 0.50 2.53 13.12
N THR A 99 -0.69 3.11 13.02
CA THR A 99 -1.65 3.22 14.13
C THR A 99 -2.75 2.17 14.08
N PHE A 100 -3.05 1.66 12.88
CA PHE A 100 -4.05 0.62 12.67
C PHE A 100 -3.68 -0.27 11.49
N LEU A 101 -3.95 -1.56 11.62
CA LEU A 101 -3.85 -2.55 10.55
C LEU A 101 -4.98 -3.56 10.73
N HIS A 102 -5.83 -3.69 9.72
CA HIS A 102 -6.82 -4.76 9.60
C HIS A 102 -6.70 -5.42 8.24
N GLN A 103 -6.89 -6.73 8.19
CA GLN A 103 -6.79 -7.48 6.96
C GLN A 103 -7.61 -8.76 7.02
N GLU A 104 -8.46 -8.93 6.02
CA GLU A 104 -9.24 -10.13 5.76
C GLU A 104 -8.97 -10.55 4.33
N VAL A 105 -8.12 -11.56 4.16
CA VAL A 105 -7.69 -12.02 2.85
C VAL A 105 -8.08 -13.48 2.65
N THR A 106 -8.96 -13.71 1.68
CA THR A 106 -9.41 -15.05 1.27
C THR A 106 -9.27 -15.20 -0.25
N GLU A 107 -9.57 -16.39 -0.77
CA GLU A 107 -9.63 -16.60 -2.22
C GLU A 107 -10.82 -15.90 -2.89
N ALA A 108 -11.91 -15.68 -2.14
CA ALA A 108 -13.14 -15.08 -2.67
C ALA A 108 -13.12 -13.55 -2.67
N GLN A 109 -12.54 -12.96 -1.64
CA GLN A 109 -12.42 -11.53 -1.46
C GLN A 109 -11.24 -11.20 -0.57
N ALA A 110 -10.73 -9.99 -0.73
CA ALA A 110 -9.75 -9.44 0.18
C ALA A 110 -10.02 -7.98 0.49
N GLU A 111 -9.82 -7.62 1.75
CA GLU A 111 -9.85 -6.26 2.25
C GLU A 111 -8.67 -6.06 3.20
N VAL A 112 -7.92 -4.98 3.00
CA VAL A 112 -6.79 -4.60 3.82
C VAL A 112 -6.88 -3.10 4.09
N GLN A 113 -6.81 -2.72 5.36
CA GLN A 113 -6.86 -1.35 5.84
C GLN A 113 -5.61 -1.05 6.65
N VAL A 114 -4.94 0.04 6.31
CA VAL A 114 -3.74 0.52 7.01
C VAL A 114 -3.95 1.98 7.35
N HIS A 115 -3.89 2.35 8.63
CA HIS A 115 -3.81 3.75 9.03
C HIS A 115 -2.41 4.04 9.55
N TYR A 116 -1.84 5.15 9.08
CA TYR A 116 -0.48 5.53 9.44
C TYR A 116 -0.26 7.03 9.37
N GLU A 117 0.65 7.50 10.21
CA GLU A 117 1.24 8.83 10.12
C GLU A 117 2.49 8.77 9.26
N LEU A 118 2.67 9.75 8.39
CA LEU A 118 3.87 9.93 7.58
C LEU A 118 4.69 11.09 8.14
N TYR A 119 5.98 10.85 8.28
CA TYR A 119 6.95 11.82 8.77
C TYR A 119 8.02 12.07 7.71
N LEU A 120 8.36 13.33 7.48
CA LEU A 120 9.51 13.76 6.69
C LEU A 120 10.48 14.50 7.58
N SER A 121 11.76 14.08 7.59
CA SER A 121 12.79 14.66 8.45
C SER A 121 12.36 14.75 9.94
N GLY A 122 11.61 13.76 10.41
CA GLY A 122 11.10 13.69 11.79
C GLY A 122 9.88 14.55 12.10
N SER A 123 9.39 15.33 11.14
CA SER A 123 8.15 16.13 11.30
C SER A 123 6.96 15.41 10.70
N LEU A 124 5.85 15.36 11.43
CA LEU A 124 4.58 14.84 10.91
C LEU A 124 4.14 15.70 9.72
N VAL A 125 3.85 15.06 8.60
CA VAL A 125 3.36 15.75 7.39
C VAL A 125 1.92 15.38 7.07
N THR A 126 1.54 14.11 7.24
CA THR A 126 0.18 13.64 6.94
C THR A 126 -0.24 12.49 7.83
N THR A 127 -1.55 12.38 8.04
CA THR A 127 -2.22 11.15 8.49
C THR A 127 -2.88 10.51 7.27
N ASN A 128 -2.83 9.18 7.18
CA ASN A 128 -3.20 8.46 5.98
C ASN A 128 -4.03 7.22 6.32
N GLU A 129 -5.05 6.98 5.50
CA GLU A 129 -5.88 5.78 5.53
C GLU A 129 -5.81 5.12 4.15
N LEU A 130 -5.14 3.96 4.07
CA LEU A 130 -5.06 3.16 2.86
C LEU A 130 -6.03 1.98 2.98
N THR A 131 -7.01 1.94 2.08
CA THR A 131 -7.87 0.78 1.87
C THR A 131 -7.53 0.11 0.55
N LEU A 132 -7.38 -1.21 0.60
CA LEU A 132 -7.10 -2.07 -0.53
C LEU A 132 -8.17 -3.15 -0.56
N THR A 133 -8.85 -3.31 -1.69
CA THR A 133 -9.74 -4.45 -1.92
C THR A 133 -9.40 -5.13 -3.23
N TRP A 134 -9.56 -6.45 -3.28
CA TRP A 134 -9.55 -7.15 -4.55
C TRP A 134 -10.55 -8.30 -4.58
N SER A 135 -11.10 -8.53 -5.77
CA SER A 135 -12.06 -9.59 -6.05
C SER A 135 -11.62 -10.36 -7.30
N PRO A 136 -12.16 -11.57 -7.53
CA PRO A 136 -12.06 -12.23 -8.83
C PRO A 136 -12.44 -11.28 -9.96
N LEU A 137 -11.82 -11.47 -11.13
CA LEU A 137 -12.19 -10.70 -12.31
C LEU A 137 -13.68 -10.87 -12.62
N PRO A 138 -14.38 -9.82 -13.07
CA PRO A 138 -15.77 -9.95 -13.50
C PRO A 138 -15.89 -11.01 -14.60
N THR A 139 -16.77 -12.00 -14.42
CA THR A 139 -17.20 -12.86 -15.52
C THR A 139 -18.05 -12.03 -16.48
N LYS A 140 -17.72 -12.08 -17.76
CA LYS A 140 -18.52 -11.46 -18.85
C LYS A 140 -19.88 -12.13 -18.97
#